data_AF-A0A534IXL5-F1
#
_entry.id   AF-A0A534IXL5-F1
#
_cell.length_a   1.000
_cell.length_b   1.000
_cell.length_c   1.000
_cell.angle_alpha   90.00
_cell.angle_beta   90.00
_cell.angle_gamma   90.00
#
_symmetry.space_group_name_H-M   'P 1'
#
loop_
_entity.id
_entity.type
_entity.pdbx_description
1 polymer ?
#
loop_
_entity_poly.entity_id
_entity_poly.type
_entity_poly.pdbx_seq_one_letter_code
_entity_poly.pdbx_strand_id
1 'polypeptide(L)'
;MQRPVGITVLGGLVSLAAIIMILIGIASFFVGLAFLIPGAPISGTELILNGILYFFIGVVLGVAGGGLLMMRPWAWAVALVATLVTLVYLGYSVYERSNAGSGTTLTSLFTLLIVAIVFVYLLSASRAFRRSARTM
;
A
#
# COMPACT_ATOMS: atom_id res chain seq x y z
N MET A 1 -23.81 15.16 9.15
CA MET A 1 -22.60 15.13 8.29
C MET A 1 -22.48 13.74 7.69
N GLN A 2 -22.75 13.57 6.39
CA GLN A 2 -22.65 12.26 5.74
C GLN A 2 -21.17 11.99 5.43
N ARG A 3 -20.60 10.92 5.98
CA ARG A 3 -19.23 10.49 5.62
C ARG A 3 -19.22 10.08 4.14
N PRO A 4 -18.27 10.54 3.32
CA PRO A 4 -18.17 10.08 1.94
C PRO A 4 -17.92 8.58 1.94
N VAL A 5 -18.85 7.80 1.37
CA VAL A 5 -18.78 6.32 1.35
C VAL A 5 -17.44 5.85 0.79
N GLY A 6 -16.90 6.54 -0.21
CA GLY A 6 -15.59 6.22 -0.79
C GLY A 6 -14.41 6.32 0.18
N ILE A 7 -14.43 7.21 1.18
CA ILE A 7 -13.37 7.28 2.20
C ILE A 7 -13.47 6.09 3.15
N THR A 8 -14.68 5.68 3.52
CA THR A 8 -14.89 4.50 4.36
C THR A 8 -14.44 3.23 3.64
N VAL A 9 -14.78 3.10 2.36
CA VAL A 9 -14.34 1.97 1.51
C VAL A 9 -12.82 1.97 1.39
N LEU A 10 -12.18 3.11 1.09
CA LEU A 10 -10.72 3.20 1.02
C LEU A 10 -10.05 2.87 2.35
N GLY A 11 -10.54 3.44 3.46
CA GLY A 11 -10.02 3.14 4.80
C GLY A 11 -10.16 1.66 5.15
N GLY A 12 -11.29 1.04 4.80
CA GLY A 12 -11.53 -0.39 4.97
C GLY A 12 -10.59 -1.25 4.12
N LEU A 13 -10.43 -0.93 2.84
CA LEU A 13 -9.51 -1.63 1.93
C LEU A 13 -8.06 -1.52 2.38
N VAL A 14 -7.61 -0.33 2.80
CA VAL A 14 -6.25 -0.12 3.33
C VAL A 14 -6.04 -0.90 4.62
N SER A 15 -7.04 -0.95 5.50
CA SER A 15 -6.98 -1.73 6.74
C SER A 15 -6.96 -3.24 6.46
N LEU A 16 -7.70 -3.70 5.44
CA LEU A 16 -7.66 -5.09 5.01
C LEU A 16 -6.30 -5.45 4.41
N ALA A 17 -5.74 -4.58 3.56
CA ALA A 17 -4.40 -4.74 3.01
C ALA A 17 -3.34 -4.80 4.11
N ALA A 18 -3.47 -3.99 5.16
CA ALA A 18 -2.61 -4.04 6.34
C ALA A 18 -2.61 -5.42 6.99
N ILE A 19 -3.80 -5.98 7.23
CA ILE A 19 -3.95 -7.32 7.84
C ILE A 19 -3.29 -8.39 6.96
N ILE A 20 -3.55 -8.37 5.66
CA ILE A 20 -2.96 -9.33 4.72
C ILE A 20 -1.42 -9.24 4.74
N MET A 21 -0.87 -8.02 4.69
CA MET A 21 0.59 -7.80 4.71
C MET A 21 1.22 -8.26 6.03
N ILE A 22 0.55 -8.05 7.17
CA ILE A 22 1.00 -8.57 8.47
C ILE A 22 1.02 -10.10 8.45
N LEU A 23 -0.04 -10.76 7.96
CA LEU A 23 -0.10 -12.22 7.89
C LEU A 23 0.96 -12.80 6.96
N ILE A 24 1.17 -12.19 5.80
CA ILE A 24 2.26 -12.56 4.87
C ILE A 24 3.61 -12.37 5.55
N GLY A 25 3.83 -11.26 6.24
CA GLY A 25 5.06 -10.98 6.96
C GLY A 25 5.38 -12.03 8.02
N ILE A 26 4.38 -12.37 8.84
CA ILE A 26 4.47 -13.41 9.88
C ILE A 26 4.77 -14.77 9.23
N ALA A 27 4.02 -15.16 8.19
CA ALA A 27 4.23 -16.42 7.50
C ALA A 27 5.64 -16.51 6.89
N SER A 28 6.07 -15.46 6.17
CA SER A 28 7.41 -15.39 5.55
C SER A 28 8.52 -15.47 6.58
N PHE A 29 8.34 -14.89 7.77
CA PHE A 29 9.31 -14.96 8.85
C PHE A 29 9.48 -16.39 9.38
N PHE A 30 8.38 -17.09 9.67
CA PHE A 30 8.43 -18.48 10.13
C PHE A 30 8.94 -19.44 9.06
N VAL A 31 8.52 -19.24 7.81
CA VAL A 31 9.03 -20.02 6.67
C VAL A 31 10.53 -19.75 6.51
N GLY A 32 10.98 -18.50 6.57
CA GLY A 32 12.40 -18.15 6.47
C GLY A 32 13.27 -18.78 7.57
N LEU A 33 12.76 -18.88 8.80
CA LEU A 33 13.43 -19.61 9.89
C LEU A 33 13.58 -21.11 9.58
N ALA A 34 12.58 -21.74 8.96
CA ALA A 34 12.65 -23.15 8.56
C ALA A 34 13.67 -23.38 7.42
N PHE A 35 13.92 -22.37 6.59
CA PHE A 35 14.86 -22.40 5.47
C PHE A 35 16.24 -21.78 5.77
N LEU A 36 16.60 -21.61 7.06
CA LEU A 36 17.95 -21.18 7.46
C LEU A 36 19.03 -22.27 7.27
N ILE A 37 18.63 -23.45 6.79
CA ILE A 37 19.48 -24.61 6.58
C ILE A 37 20.35 -24.39 5.32
N PRO A 38 21.67 -24.61 5.39
CA PRO A 38 22.56 -24.52 4.23
C PRO A 38 22.11 -25.48 3.12
N GLY A 39 21.97 -24.98 1.89
CA GLY A 39 21.57 -25.77 0.71
C GLY A 39 20.09 -25.68 0.32
N ALA A 40 19.29 -24.88 1.02
CA ALA A 40 17.91 -24.61 0.63
C ALA A 40 17.81 -23.89 -0.73
N PRO A 41 16.81 -24.20 -1.57
CA PRO A 41 16.63 -23.58 -2.89
C PRO A 41 16.24 -22.10 -2.82
N ILE A 42 15.83 -21.63 -1.64
CA ILE A 42 15.41 -20.25 -1.39
C ILE A 42 16.16 -19.76 -0.14
N SER A 43 16.71 -18.55 -0.21
CA SER A 43 17.44 -17.96 0.92
C SER A 43 16.49 -17.69 2.08
N GLY A 44 16.59 -18.47 3.17
CA GLY A 44 15.81 -18.23 4.39
C GLY A 44 16.06 -16.83 4.98
N THR A 45 17.25 -16.27 4.77
CA THR A 45 17.60 -14.90 5.19
C THR A 45 16.80 -13.85 4.41
N GLU A 46 16.65 -14.02 3.09
CA GLU A 46 15.80 -13.14 2.28
C GLU A 46 14.33 -13.22 2.70
N LEU A 47 13.83 -14.41 3.05
CA LEU A 47 12.45 -14.58 3.53
C LEU A 47 12.22 -13.92 4.88
N ILE A 48 13.19 -13.97 5.78
CA ILE A 48 13.11 -13.27 7.08
C ILE A 48 13.10 -11.76 6.85
N LEU A 49 14.00 -11.24 6.02
CA LEU A 49 14.07 -9.80 5.70
C LEU A 49 12.77 -9.31 5.03
N ASN A 50 12.26 -10.04 4.05
CA ASN A 50 10.98 -9.73 3.42
C ASN A 50 9.81 -9.84 4.42
N GLY A 51 9.83 -10.84 5.29
CA GLY A 51 8.81 -11.01 6.34
C GLY A 51 8.75 -9.82 7.29
N ILE A 52 9.91 -9.37 7.78
CA ILE A 52 10.03 -8.18 8.64
C ILE A 52 9.54 -6.94 7.89
N LEU A 53 9.98 -6.76 6.64
CA LEU A 53 9.59 -5.62 5.81
C LEU A 53 8.06 -5.57 5.58
N TYR A 54 7.44 -6.67 5.18
CA TYR A 54 5.99 -6.75 4.99
C TYR A 54 5.20 -6.53 6.27
N PHE A 55 5.72 -7.01 7.41
CA PHE A 55 5.12 -6.75 8.71
C PHE A 55 5.09 -5.24 9.02
N PHE A 56 6.22 -4.54 8.88
CA PHE A 56 6.28 -3.09 9.11
C PHE A 56 5.40 -2.31 8.13
N ILE A 57 5.38 -2.68 6.85
CA ILE A 57 4.47 -2.09 5.87
C ILE A 57 3.02 -2.28 6.32
N GLY A 58 2.66 -3.48 6.75
CA GLY A 58 1.33 -3.77 7.27
C GLY A 58 0.96 -2.91 8.48
N VAL A 59 1.87 -2.72 9.44
CA VAL A 59 1.64 -1.82 10.59
C VAL A 59 1.39 -0.38 10.14
N VAL A 60 2.23 0.15 9.24
CA VAL A 60 2.07 1.52 8.71
C VAL A 60 0.75 1.66 7.96
N LEU A 61 0.37 0.68 7.14
CA LEU A 61 -0.92 0.65 6.45
C LEU A 61 -2.09 0.59 7.44
N GLY A 62 -1.97 -0.16 8.54
CA GLY A 62 -3.00 -0.24 9.57
C GLY A 62 -3.23 1.09 10.27
N VAL A 63 -2.13 1.79 10.61
CA VAL A 63 -2.16 3.13 11.19
C VAL A 63 -2.75 4.14 10.21
N ALA A 64 -2.38 4.08 8.93
CA ALA A 64 -2.93 4.94 7.88
C ALA A 64 -4.42 4.66 7.60
N GLY A 65 -4.82 3.39 7.50
CA GLY A 65 -6.20 2.94 7.28
C GLY A 65 -7.11 3.34 8.44
N GLY A 66 -6.67 3.11 9.67
CA GLY A 66 -7.36 3.59 10.87
C GLY A 66 -7.47 5.12 10.90
N GLY A 67 -6.41 5.82 10.53
CA GLY A 67 -6.42 7.28 10.41
C GLY A 67 -7.42 7.79 9.36
N LEU A 68 -7.54 7.12 8.21
CA LEU A 68 -8.52 7.44 7.16
C LEU A 68 -9.95 7.19 7.66
N LEU A 69 -10.19 6.08 8.35
CA LEU A 69 -11.49 5.76 8.97
C LEU A 69 -11.87 6.76 10.08
N MET A 70 -10.88 7.37 10.73
CA MET A 70 -11.07 8.44 11.71
C MET A 70 -11.10 9.84 11.09
N MET A 71 -11.02 9.96 9.76
CA MET A 71 -10.96 11.25 9.03
C MET A 71 -9.83 12.17 9.50
N ARG A 72 -8.72 11.60 9.97
CA ARG A 72 -7.57 12.38 10.46
C ARG A 72 -6.84 13.04 9.29
N PRO A 73 -6.50 14.34 9.37
CA PRO A 73 -5.87 15.08 8.27
C PRO A 73 -4.47 14.56 7.91
N TRP A 74 -3.70 14.07 8.89
CA TRP A 74 -2.38 13.48 8.64
C TRP A 74 -2.47 12.17 7.82
N ALA A 75 -3.52 11.36 8.04
CA ALA A 75 -3.72 10.11 7.32
C ALA A 75 -4.02 10.36 5.83
N TRP A 76 -4.73 11.44 5.52
CA TRP A 76 -4.91 11.90 4.14
C TRP A 76 -3.58 12.27 3.48
N ALA A 77 -2.72 13.03 4.17
CA ALA A 77 -1.40 13.40 3.63
C ALA A 77 -0.52 12.17 3.40
N VAL A 78 -0.50 11.23 4.34
CA VAL A 78 0.22 9.95 4.21
C VAL A 78 -0.31 9.14 3.02
N ALA A 79 -1.63 9.02 2.87
CA ALA A 79 -2.23 8.29 1.75
C ALA A 79 -1.90 8.94 0.40
N LEU A 80 -1.86 10.27 0.34
CA LEU A 80 -1.53 11.02 -0.87
C LEU A 80 -0.06 10.83 -1.27
N VAL A 81 0.86 10.89 -0.30
CA VAL A 81 2.29 10.62 -0.55
C VAL A 81 2.49 9.16 -0.96
N ALA A 82 1.87 8.20 -0.25
CA ALA A 82 1.99 6.79 -0.58
C ALA A 82 1.49 6.46 -1.99
N THR A 83 0.34 7.00 -2.39
CA THR A 83 -0.21 6.82 -3.74
C THR A 83 0.66 7.49 -4.80
N LEU A 84 1.24 8.67 -4.52
CA LEU A 84 2.18 9.32 -5.42
C LEU A 84 3.46 8.48 -5.63
N VAL A 85 4.07 8.00 -4.54
CA VAL A 85 5.26 7.15 -4.61
C VAL A 85 4.97 5.88 -5.39
N THR A 86 3.79 5.27 -5.16
CA THR A 86 3.35 4.08 -5.88
C THR A 86 3.17 4.35 -7.38
N LEU A 87 2.60 5.51 -7.75
CA LEU A 87 2.49 5.91 -9.16
C LEU A 87 3.84 6.10 -9.83
N VAL A 88 4.77 6.77 -9.17
CA VAL A 88 6.13 6.98 -9.70
C VAL A 88 6.83 5.64 -9.88
N TYR A 89 6.76 4.77 -8.88
CA TYR A 89 7.34 3.43 -8.94
C TYR A 89 6.75 2.58 -10.06
N LEU A 90 5.41 2.48 -10.14
CA LEU A 90 4.73 1.73 -11.19
C LEU A 90 5.02 2.30 -12.58
N GLY A 91 4.93 3.63 -12.73
CA GLY A 91 5.22 4.32 -13.99
C GLY A 91 6.65 4.07 -14.47
N TYR A 92 7.62 4.15 -13.55
CA TYR A 92 9.02 3.83 -13.85
C TYR A 92 9.18 2.35 -14.25
N SER A 93 8.59 1.42 -13.49
CA SER A 93 8.69 -0.02 -13.80
C SER A 93 8.08 -0.40 -15.15
N VAL A 94 6.99 0.28 -15.56
CA VAL A 94 6.37 0.11 -16.87
C VAL A 94 7.25 0.70 -17.97
N TYR A 95 7.80 1.90 -17.75
CA TYR A 95 8.74 2.54 -18.67
C TYR A 95 9.99 1.68 -18.90
N GLU A 96 10.59 1.18 -17.83
CA GLU A 96 11.78 0.33 -17.88
C GLU A 96 11.52 -0.96 -18.67
N ARG A 97 10.40 -1.65 -18.42
CA ARG A 97 10.01 -2.86 -19.18
C ARG A 97 9.76 -2.57 -20.65
N SER A 98 9.06 -1.47 -20.94
CA SER A 98 8.79 -1.03 -22.31
C SER A 98 10.10 -0.74 -23.06
N ASN A 99 11.06 -0.09 -22.41
CA ASN A 99 12.38 0.19 -22.99
C ASN A 99 13.23 -1.07 -23.15
N ALA A 100 13.10 -2.03 -22.24
CA ALA A 100 13.78 -3.33 -22.32
C ALA A 100 13.17 -4.27 -23.38
N GLY A 101 12.18 -3.82 -24.16
CA GLY A 101 11.46 -4.65 -25.14
C GLY A 101 10.61 -5.77 -24.50
N SER A 102 10.49 -5.76 -23.16
CA SER A 102 9.68 -6.69 -22.41
C SER A 102 8.24 -6.18 -22.43
N GLY A 103 7.35 -6.86 -23.14
CA GLY A 103 5.97 -6.42 -23.31
C GLY A 103 5.30 -6.01 -21.99
N THR A 104 4.64 -4.85 -22.00
CA THR A 104 3.89 -4.35 -20.84
C THR A 104 2.70 -5.26 -20.55
N THR A 105 2.56 -5.72 -19.30
CA THR A 105 1.45 -6.59 -18.93
C THR A 105 0.17 -5.79 -18.73
N LEU A 106 -0.97 -6.31 -19.19
CA LEU A 106 -2.31 -5.72 -18.93
C LEU A 106 -2.54 -5.46 -17.44
N THR A 107 -2.08 -6.37 -16.58
CA THR A 107 -2.14 -6.22 -15.12
C THR A 107 -1.43 -4.96 -14.62
N SER A 108 -0.25 -4.65 -15.16
CA SER A 108 0.50 -3.44 -14.76
C SER A 108 -0.21 -2.15 -15.19
N LEU A 109 -0.82 -2.13 -16.39
CA LEU A 109 -1.61 -1.00 -16.88
C LEU A 109 -2.87 -0.77 -16.04
N PHE A 110 -3.61 -1.84 -15.72
CA PHE A 110 -4.78 -1.74 -14.85
C PHE A 110 -4.41 -1.26 -13.45
N THR A 111 -3.31 -1.77 -12.89
CA THR A 111 -2.83 -1.35 -11.56
C THR A 111 -2.49 0.14 -11.58
N LEU A 112 -1.76 0.61 -12.59
CA LEU A 112 -1.41 2.01 -12.76
C LEU A 112 -2.66 2.90 -12.88
N LEU A 113 -3.65 2.49 -13.68
CA LEU A 113 -4.92 3.19 -13.83
C LEU A 113 -5.68 3.30 -12.50
N ILE A 114 -5.81 2.21 -11.76
CA ILE A 114 -6.51 2.19 -10.48
C ILE A 114 -5.83 3.13 -9.49
N VAL A 115 -4.51 3.07 -9.36
CA VAL A 115 -3.77 3.94 -8.44
C VAL A 115 -3.92 5.41 -8.87
N ALA A 116 -3.95 5.71 -10.17
CA ALA A 116 -4.16 7.06 -10.67
C ALA A 116 -5.56 7.59 -10.31
N ILE A 117 -6.60 6.76 -10.46
CA ILE A 117 -7.97 7.11 -10.06
C ILE A 117 -8.04 7.38 -8.55
N VAL A 118 -7.42 6.53 -7.73
CA VAL A 118 -7.37 6.71 -6.27
C VAL A 118 -6.65 8.01 -5.90
N PHE A 119 -5.56 8.35 -6.58
CA PHE A 119 -4.84 9.60 -6.36
C PHE A 119 -5.72 10.83 -6.67
N VAL A 120 -6.40 10.83 -7.81
CA VAL A 120 -7.34 11.91 -8.18
C VAL A 120 -8.50 12.00 -7.19
N TYR A 121 -9.02 10.85 -6.73
CA TYR A 121 -10.04 10.81 -5.69
C TYR A 121 -9.55 11.45 -4.39
N LEU A 122 -8.33 11.14 -3.93
CA LEU A 122 -7.74 11.74 -2.73
C LEU A 122 -7.58 13.27 -2.86
N LEU A 123 -7.23 13.76 -4.04
CA LEU A 123 -7.16 15.21 -4.32
C LEU A 123 -8.54 15.87 -4.20
N SER A 124 -9.57 15.26 -4.80
CA SER A 124 -10.95 15.77 -4.72
C SER A 124 -11.51 15.71 -3.29
N ALA A 125 -11.15 14.68 -2.52
CA ALA A 125 -11.54 14.52 -1.11
C ALA A 125 -10.81 15.50 -0.16
N SER A 126 -9.81 16.25 -0.62
CA SER A 126 -8.98 17.13 0.22
C SER A 126 -9.77 18.18 1.02
N ARG A 127 -10.93 18.63 0.52
CA ARG A 127 -11.80 19.58 1.23
C ARG A 127 -12.51 18.94 2.43
N ALA A 128 -12.84 17.65 2.36
CA ALA A 128 -13.52 16.93 3.43
C ALA A 128 -12.61 16.74 4.65
N PHE A 129 -11.36 16.31 4.42
CA PHE A 129 -10.36 16.15 5.49
C PHE A 129 -9.95 17.48 6.13
N ARG A 130 -9.81 18.55 5.33
CA ARG A 130 -9.51 19.90 5.86
C ARG A 130 -10.64 20.50 6.70
N ARG A 131 -11.90 20.19 6.39
CA ARG A 131 -13.05 20.62 7.22
C ARG A 131 -13.09 19.89 8.55
N SER A 132 -12.86 18.58 8.56
CA SER A 132 -12.85 17.77 9.79
C SER A 132 -11.75 18.20 10.76
N ALA A 133 -10.61 18.68 10.25
CA ALA A 133 -9.51 19.20 11.06
C ALA A 133 -9.76 20.56 11.73
N ARG A 134 -10.74 21.33 11.24
CA ARG A 134 -11.12 22.64 11.81
C ARG A 134 -12.21 22.54 12.88
N THR A 135 -12.90 21.40 12.93
CA THR A 135 -14.01 21.13 13.86
C THR A 135 -13.59 20.30 15.07
N MET A 136 -12.33 19.82 15.11
CA MET A 136 -11.66 19.28 16.29
C MET A 136 -10.85 20.40 16.94
#